data_AF-A0A136JJQ2-F1
#
_entry.id   AF-A0A136JJQ2-F1
#
_cell.length_a   1.000
_cell.length_b   1.000
_cell.length_c   1.000
_cell.angle_alpha   90.00
_cell.angle_beta   90.00
_cell.angle_gamma   90.00
#
_symmetry.space_group_name_H-M   'P 1'
#
loop_
_entity.id
_entity.type
_entity.pdbx_description
1 polymer ?
#
loop_
_entity_poly.entity_id
_entity_poly.type
_entity_poly.pdbx_seq_one_letter_code
_entity_poly.pdbx_strand_id
1 'polypeptide(L)'
;MLSVPQAVLDSLELAIRQDDAGTLEKTLVAEDLTSAYPPGQEVLLNLLQRAVSSRSKACIAYLVGEAKSLEETSDLNERNCIHRLVIHIGRSKAPIAKDVEPTTTSVPFPVGSHYNSHYRTPNATPGGQGPLRNGLFGQPDSGVIGSDNELVQTLEYLLSCLKPEQRPSLASKDSLGRMPLHYAAQAGFVVVCQILMARMQEWSLFDVHDGIDAFEWQDKEGNAPLHLAVIGGHPLTVQCLLRGESWQGDVDARHGRKVTRSSAVLAIATKG
;
A
#
# COMPACT_ATOMS: atom_id res chain seq x y z
N MET A 1 -5.59 22.25 -22.08
CA MET A 1 -5.53 22.21 -20.61
C MET A 1 -6.79 22.86 -20.08
N LEU A 2 -7.41 22.30 -19.03
CA LEU A 2 -8.45 22.99 -18.27
C LEU A 2 -7.77 24.05 -17.41
N SER A 3 -8.20 25.30 -17.48
CA SER A 3 -7.59 26.42 -16.73
C SER A 3 -8.46 26.79 -15.54
N VAL A 4 -8.56 25.89 -14.56
CA VAL A 4 -9.34 26.12 -13.33
C VAL A 4 -8.74 27.29 -12.55
N PRO A 5 -9.52 28.32 -12.17
CA PRO A 5 -9.01 29.45 -11.39
C PRO A 5 -8.47 29.00 -10.03
N GLN A 6 -7.34 29.57 -9.57
CA GLN A 6 -6.76 29.18 -8.26
C GLN A 6 -7.75 29.36 -7.10
N ALA A 7 -8.56 30.43 -7.10
CA ALA A 7 -9.58 30.65 -6.07
C ALA A 7 -10.68 29.56 -6.04
N VAL A 8 -10.98 28.93 -7.18
CA VAL A 8 -11.88 27.77 -7.26
C VAL A 8 -11.21 26.55 -6.65
N LEU A 9 -9.93 26.29 -7.00
CA LEU A 9 -9.15 25.22 -6.38
C LEU A 9 -9.07 25.41 -4.85
N ASP A 10 -8.68 26.58 -4.36
CA ASP A 10 -8.58 26.90 -2.93
C ASP A 10 -9.91 26.67 -2.19
N SER A 11 -11.04 26.95 -2.84
CA SER A 11 -12.39 26.70 -2.31
C SER A 11 -12.72 25.20 -2.22
N LEU A 12 -12.39 24.44 -3.27
CA LEU A 12 -12.52 22.97 -3.29
C LEU A 12 -11.60 22.32 -2.23
N GLU A 13 -10.38 22.84 -2.05
CA GLU A 13 -9.46 22.41 -1.00
C GLU A 13 -10.01 22.64 0.41
N LEU A 14 -10.68 23.78 0.63
CA LEU A 14 -11.29 24.11 1.92
C LEU A 14 -12.50 23.22 2.22
N ALA A 15 -13.38 23.00 1.24
CA ALA A 15 -14.51 22.09 1.37
C ALA A 15 -14.05 20.66 1.71
N ILE A 16 -13.03 20.15 1.02
CA ILE A 16 -12.40 18.86 1.35
C ILE A 16 -11.86 18.85 2.78
N ARG A 17 -11.15 19.89 3.21
CA ARG A 17 -10.58 19.99 4.58
C ARG A 17 -11.66 20.01 5.68
N GLN A 18 -12.91 20.33 5.34
CA GLN A 18 -14.05 20.38 6.25
C GLN A 18 -15.03 19.19 6.10
N ASP A 19 -14.75 18.26 5.17
CA ASP A 19 -15.66 17.20 4.71
C ASP A 19 -17.04 17.70 4.23
N ASP A 20 -17.10 18.93 3.70
CA ASP A 20 -18.33 19.51 3.15
C ASP A 20 -18.51 19.11 1.68
N ALA A 21 -19.06 17.90 1.50
CA ALA A 21 -19.49 17.41 0.19
C ALA A 21 -20.54 18.31 -0.49
N GLY A 22 -21.37 19.03 0.27
CA GLY A 22 -22.46 19.85 -0.25
C GLY A 22 -22.01 21.22 -0.77
N THR A 23 -20.85 21.72 -0.34
CA THR A 23 -20.16 22.86 -0.99
C THR A 23 -19.30 22.35 -2.14
N LEU A 24 -18.60 21.22 -1.97
CA LEU A 24 -17.79 20.57 -3.00
C LEU A 24 -18.60 20.31 -4.29
N GLU A 25 -19.77 19.67 -4.18
CA GLU A 25 -20.71 19.41 -5.28
C GLU A 25 -21.06 20.69 -6.04
N LYS A 26 -21.51 21.73 -5.33
CA LYS A 26 -21.95 22.99 -5.94
C LYS A 26 -20.82 23.67 -6.72
N THR A 27 -19.60 23.68 -6.19
CA THR A 27 -18.44 24.27 -6.87
C THR A 27 -18.01 23.45 -8.09
N LEU A 28 -18.04 22.11 -8.02
CA LEU A 28 -17.71 21.25 -9.16
C LEU A 28 -18.74 21.34 -10.29
N VAL A 29 -20.03 21.44 -9.96
CA VAL A 29 -21.13 21.60 -10.93
C VAL A 29 -21.16 23.00 -11.54
N ALA A 30 -20.87 24.05 -10.78
CA ALA A 30 -20.84 25.43 -11.28
C ALA A 30 -19.73 25.67 -12.33
N GLU A 31 -18.64 24.93 -12.24
CA GLU A 31 -17.44 25.06 -13.08
C GLU A 31 -17.32 23.94 -14.14
N ASP A 32 -18.37 23.13 -14.33
CA ASP A 32 -18.44 21.96 -15.25
C ASP A 32 -17.30 20.93 -15.09
N LEU A 33 -16.79 20.79 -13.87
CA LEU A 33 -15.64 19.94 -13.54
C LEU A 33 -16.01 18.45 -13.36
N THR A 34 -17.30 18.13 -13.27
CA THR A 34 -17.81 16.74 -13.34
C THR A 34 -17.94 16.23 -14.79
N SER A 35 -17.71 17.08 -15.78
CA SER A 35 -17.83 16.70 -17.20
C SER A 35 -16.88 15.57 -17.59
N ALA A 36 -17.36 14.68 -18.46
CA ALA A 36 -16.71 13.42 -18.82
C ALA A 36 -15.43 13.55 -19.70
N TYR A 37 -14.84 14.74 -19.78
CA TYR A 37 -13.63 15.00 -20.54
C TYR A 37 -12.37 14.61 -19.73
N PRO A 38 -11.29 14.11 -20.37
CA PRO A 38 -10.10 13.66 -19.66
C PRO A 38 -9.51 14.65 -18.64
N PRO A 39 -9.43 15.98 -18.91
CA PRO A 39 -8.91 16.94 -17.93
C PRO A 39 -9.81 17.13 -16.69
N GLY A 40 -11.12 16.90 -16.81
CA GLY A 40 -12.04 16.92 -15.67
C GLY A 40 -11.80 15.71 -14.76
N GLN A 41 -11.66 14.53 -15.37
CA GLN A 41 -11.31 13.29 -14.66
C GLN A 41 -9.96 13.39 -13.92
N GLU A 42 -8.94 14.04 -14.50
CA GLU A 42 -7.66 14.32 -13.83
C GLU A 42 -7.84 15.22 -12.58
N VAL A 43 -8.67 16.27 -12.67
CA VAL A 43 -9.00 17.14 -11.52
C VAL A 43 -9.76 16.36 -10.44
N LEU A 44 -10.78 15.57 -10.81
CA LEU A 44 -11.53 14.73 -9.87
C LEU A 44 -10.63 13.72 -9.15
N LEU A 45 -9.67 13.09 -9.83
CA LEU A 45 -8.73 12.16 -9.22
C LEU A 45 -7.73 12.83 -8.27
N ASN A 46 -7.25 14.02 -8.61
CA ASN A 46 -6.42 14.82 -7.73
C ASN A 46 -7.20 15.28 -6.48
N LEU A 47 -8.45 15.71 -6.63
CA LEU A 47 -9.33 16.03 -5.50
C LEU A 47 -9.64 14.80 -4.65
N LEU A 48 -9.87 13.63 -5.26
CA LEU A 48 -10.09 12.37 -4.53
C LEU A 48 -8.84 11.97 -3.73
N GLN A 49 -7.65 12.05 -4.31
CA GLN A 49 -6.40 11.80 -3.60
C GLN A 49 -6.23 12.72 -2.38
N ARG A 50 -6.68 13.98 -2.50
CA ARG A 50 -6.68 14.94 -1.39
C ARG A 50 -7.72 14.63 -0.33
N ALA A 51 -8.96 14.29 -0.71
CA ALA A 51 -10.01 13.88 0.21
C ALA A 51 -9.63 12.60 0.98
N VAL A 52 -9.01 11.63 0.30
CA VAL A 52 -8.40 10.44 0.92
C VAL A 52 -7.28 10.81 1.91
N SER A 53 -6.43 11.78 1.58
CA SER A 53 -5.35 12.24 2.47
C SER A 53 -5.87 13.04 3.67
N SER A 54 -6.98 13.76 3.52
CA SER A 54 -7.70 14.48 4.58
C SER A 54 -8.71 13.64 5.36
N ARG A 55 -8.96 12.39 4.91
CA ARG A 55 -9.92 11.41 5.49
C ARG A 55 -11.38 11.85 5.43
N SER A 56 -11.68 12.74 4.49
CA SER A 56 -12.97 13.39 4.26
C SER A 56 -13.95 12.39 3.63
N LYS A 57 -14.71 11.67 4.44
CA LYS A 57 -15.53 10.53 4.00
C LYS A 57 -16.70 10.97 3.10
N ALA A 58 -17.39 12.05 3.43
CA ALA A 58 -18.47 12.56 2.57
C ALA A 58 -17.91 13.03 1.20
N CYS A 59 -16.78 13.74 1.18
CA CYS A 59 -16.12 14.15 -0.05
C CYS A 59 -15.60 12.95 -0.87
N ILE A 60 -15.06 11.90 -0.23
CA ILE A 60 -14.64 10.66 -0.90
C ILE A 60 -15.84 10.00 -1.59
N ALA A 61 -16.96 9.84 -0.90
CA ALA A 61 -18.15 9.20 -1.47
C ALA A 61 -18.69 9.94 -2.70
N TYR A 62 -18.73 11.28 -2.66
CA TYR A 62 -19.12 12.10 -3.81
C TYR A 62 -18.13 11.95 -4.99
N LEU A 63 -16.82 12.09 -4.73
CA LEU A 63 -15.80 12.05 -5.79
C LEU A 63 -15.66 10.66 -6.44
N VAL A 64 -15.87 9.58 -5.68
CA VAL A 64 -16.01 8.21 -6.22
C VAL A 64 -17.33 8.03 -6.97
N GLY A 65 -18.37 8.77 -6.58
CA GLY A 65 -19.64 8.88 -7.31
C GLY A 65 -19.47 9.46 -8.72
N GLU A 66 -18.67 10.49 -8.90
CA GLU A 66 -18.48 11.14 -10.22
C GLU A 66 -17.37 10.49 -11.06
N ALA A 67 -16.28 10.02 -10.45
CA ALA A 67 -15.14 9.46 -11.16
C ALA A 67 -15.48 8.18 -11.95
N LYS A 68 -15.18 8.15 -13.26
CA LYS A 68 -15.42 6.97 -14.11
C LYS A 68 -14.39 5.86 -13.96
N SER A 69 -13.14 6.22 -13.70
CA SER A 69 -12.01 5.31 -13.48
C SER A 69 -11.14 5.86 -12.35
N LEU A 70 -10.46 4.98 -11.61
CA LEU A 70 -9.48 5.38 -10.58
C LEU A 70 -8.04 5.39 -11.12
N GLU A 71 -7.81 4.85 -12.32
CA GLU A 71 -6.51 4.83 -12.97
C GLU A 71 -6.16 6.24 -13.49
N GLU A 72 -5.00 6.76 -13.05
CA GLU A 72 -4.58 8.13 -13.38
C GLU A 72 -3.43 8.10 -14.41
N THR A 73 -3.73 8.43 -15.66
CA THR A 73 -2.77 8.43 -16.78
C THR A 73 -1.68 9.49 -16.68
N SER A 74 -1.80 10.44 -15.74
CA SER A 74 -0.78 11.44 -15.42
C SER A 74 0.23 11.01 -14.33
N ASP A 75 0.01 9.88 -13.63
CA ASP A 75 0.95 9.43 -12.60
C ASP A 75 2.20 8.79 -13.24
N LEU A 76 3.38 9.33 -12.94
CA LEU A 76 4.68 8.84 -13.43
C LEU A 76 5.02 7.39 -12.99
N ASN A 77 4.22 6.82 -12.09
CA ASN A 77 4.35 5.46 -11.60
C ASN A 77 3.10 4.62 -11.94
N GLU A 78 2.18 5.09 -12.77
CA GLU A 78 0.92 4.40 -13.11
C GLU A 78 0.07 4.04 -11.86
N ARG A 79 0.17 4.82 -10.76
CA ARG A 79 -0.51 4.53 -9.49
C ARG A 79 -1.89 5.18 -9.36
N ASN A 80 -2.92 4.35 -9.27
CA ASN A 80 -4.25 4.78 -8.81
C ASN A 80 -4.28 5.18 -7.31
N CYS A 81 -5.41 5.76 -6.88
CA CYS A 81 -5.59 6.25 -5.50
C CYS A 81 -5.44 5.17 -4.41
N ILE A 82 -5.72 3.89 -4.70
CA ILE A 82 -5.64 2.79 -3.73
C ILE A 82 -4.16 2.50 -3.41
N HIS A 83 -3.30 2.44 -4.43
CA HIS A 83 -1.84 2.34 -4.24
C HIS A 83 -1.31 3.48 -3.37
N ARG A 84 -1.67 4.72 -3.71
CA ARG A 84 -1.22 5.93 -3.00
C ARG A 84 -1.70 5.94 -1.54
N LEU A 85 -2.92 5.49 -1.25
CA LEU A 85 -3.43 5.36 0.12
C LEU A 85 -2.65 4.32 0.93
N VAL A 86 -2.42 3.11 0.38
CA VAL A 86 -1.63 2.07 1.07
C VAL A 86 -0.20 2.55 1.35
N ILE A 87 0.43 3.27 0.41
CA ILE A 87 1.74 3.89 0.61
C ILE A 87 1.68 5.00 1.69
N HIS A 88 0.62 5.82 1.70
CA HIS A 88 0.44 6.88 2.69
C HIS A 88 0.28 6.34 4.13
N ILE A 89 -0.47 5.24 4.30
CA ILE A 89 -0.61 4.52 5.59
C ILE A 89 0.79 4.23 6.17
N GLY A 90 1.72 3.73 5.36
CA GLY A 90 3.08 3.46 5.81
C GLY A 90 3.90 4.71 6.12
N ARG A 91 3.81 5.74 5.28
CA ARG A 91 4.52 7.01 5.51
C ARG A 91 4.06 7.72 6.79
N SER A 92 2.79 7.59 7.17
CA SER A 92 2.25 8.15 8.42
C SER A 92 2.79 7.50 9.71
N LYS A 93 3.41 6.31 9.60
CA LYS A 93 3.91 5.52 10.74
C LYS A 93 5.44 5.41 10.79
N ALA A 94 6.14 5.95 9.79
CA ALA A 94 7.58 6.11 9.89
C ALA A 94 7.90 6.98 11.13
N PRO A 95 8.73 6.51 12.08
CA PRO A 95 9.00 7.28 13.29
C PRO A 95 9.67 8.60 12.89
N ILE A 96 9.08 9.72 13.32
CA ILE A 96 9.73 11.03 13.25
C ILE A 96 10.97 10.93 14.12
N ALA A 97 12.14 10.81 13.48
CA ALA A 97 13.43 10.83 14.16
C ALA A 97 13.56 12.18 14.85
N LYS A 98 13.51 12.17 16.19
CA LYS A 98 13.55 13.39 16.97
C LYS A 98 14.94 14.02 16.92
N ASP A 99 14.93 15.35 16.85
CA ASP A 99 15.98 16.25 17.30
C ASP A 99 17.34 16.19 16.56
N VAL A 100 17.36 16.71 15.32
CA VAL A 100 18.47 17.55 14.84
C VAL A 100 17.88 18.81 14.17
N GLU A 101 18.13 19.98 14.76
CA GLU A 101 17.75 21.30 14.23
C GLU A 101 18.74 21.78 13.12
N PRO A 102 18.35 22.75 12.27
CA PRO A 102 18.78 22.75 10.87
C PRO A 102 20.10 23.47 10.59
N THR A 103 20.92 22.87 9.71
CA THR A 103 21.90 23.60 8.91
C THR A 103 21.66 23.38 7.41
N THR A 104 21.76 24.49 6.69
CA THR A 104 21.37 24.74 5.29
C THR A 104 21.97 23.79 4.24
N THR A 105 21.15 23.46 3.23
CA THR A 105 21.56 23.14 1.84
C THR A 105 22.21 21.77 1.57
N SER A 106 21.36 20.74 1.39
CA SER A 106 21.38 19.86 0.21
C SER A 106 20.21 18.85 0.25
N VAL A 107 19.83 18.30 -0.90
CA VAL A 107 18.70 17.35 -1.01
C VAL A 107 19.22 15.92 -0.85
N PRO A 108 18.78 15.14 0.15
CA PRO A 108 19.16 13.73 0.26
C PRO A 108 18.28 12.87 -0.68
N PHE A 109 18.88 12.35 -1.75
CA PHE A 109 18.33 11.17 -2.42
C PHE A 109 18.39 9.97 -1.45
N PRO A 110 17.34 9.12 -1.36
CA PRO A 110 17.38 7.91 -0.55
C PRO A 110 18.23 6.82 -1.23
N VAL A 111 19.55 6.93 -1.10
CA VAL A 111 20.51 5.96 -1.65
C VAL A 111 20.72 4.81 -0.67
N GLY A 112 20.23 3.62 -1.04
CA GLY A 112 20.71 2.33 -0.53
C GLY A 112 20.20 1.90 0.85
N SER A 113 19.27 0.95 0.87
CA SER A 113 19.12 0.04 2.01
C SER A 113 20.45 -0.67 2.29
N HIS A 114 20.80 -0.84 3.57
CA HIS A 114 22.15 -1.22 3.99
C HIS A 114 22.57 -2.62 3.53
N TYR A 115 23.38 -2.69 2.46
CA TYR A 115 24.10 -3.91 2.09
C TYR A 115 25.20 -4.20 3.13
N ASN A 116 24.99 -5.23 3.95
CA ASN A 116 25.95 -5.65 4.97
C ASN A 116 27.16 -6.38 4.36
N SER A 117 28.12 -5.62 3.80
CA SER A 117 29.38 -6.16 3.29
C SER A 117 30.46 -6.17 4.38
N HIS A 118 30.60 -7.30 5.09
CA HIS A 118 31.62 -7.50 6.12
C HIS A 118 33.03 -7.67 5.53
N TYR A 119 33.71 -6.56 5.22
CA TYR A 119 35.15 -6.55 4.99
C TYR A 119 35.89 -6.83 6.31
N ARG A 120 36.24 -8.09 6.55
CA ARG A 120 37.04 -8.50 7.73
C ARG A 120 38.48 -8.01 7.59
N THR A 121 38.94 -7.19 8.55
CA THR A 121 40.37 -7.06 8.85
C THR A 121 40.83 -8.27 9.69
N PRO A 122 42.05 -8.80 9.47
CA PRO A 122 42.62 -9.86 10.29
C PRO A 122 43.38 -9.31 11.52
N ASN A 123 43.69 -10.20 12.49
CA ASN A 123 44.54 -9.97 13.69
C ASN A 123 43.90 -9.07 14.78
N ALA A 124 43.83 -9.38 16.07
CA ALA A 124 43.97 -10.59 16.92
C ALA A 124 43.18 -10.30 18.26
N THR A 125 43.12 -11.05 19.37
CA THR A 125 43.82 -12.22 19.96
C THR A 125 42.81 -12.96 20.89
N PRO A 126 42.83 -14.29 21.06
CA PRO A 126 41.79 -14.99 21.83
C PRO A 126 42.03 -15.05 23.35
N GLY A 127 40.98 -14.88 24.15
CA GLY A 127 40.97 -15.20 25.58
C GLY A 127 39.94 -14.43 26.41
N GLY A 128 38.85 -15.09 26.83
CA GLY A 128 37.84 -14.48 27.71
C GLY A 128 36.43 -15.03 27.52
N GLN A 129 36.11 -16.20 28.08
CA GLN A 129 34.73 -16.67 28.15
C GLN A 129 34.00 -15.97 29.30
N GLY A 130 33.00 -15.14 28.96
CA GLY A 130 32.01 -14.63 29.90
C GLY A 130 30.61 -14.95 29.38
N PRO A 131 29.62 -15.27 30.24
CA PRO A 131 28.27 -15.60 29.80
C PRO A 131 27.61 -14.40 29.11
N LEU A 132 27.17 -14.58 27.87
CA LEU A 132 26.52 -13.54 27.09
C LEU A 132 25.24 -13.06 27.80
N ARG A 133 25.18 -11.77 28.12
CA ARG A 133 23.96 -11.16 28.66
C ARG A 133 22.89 -11.14 27.57
N ASN A 134 21.79 -11.82 27.84
CA ASN A 134 20.60 -11.81 27.00
C ASN A 134 20.04 -10.39 26.85
N GLY A 135 19.74 -9.96 25.61
CA GLY A 135 19.09 -8.67 25.37
C GLY A 135 19.45 -7.96 24.06
N LEU A 136 19.09 -8.54 22.91
CA LEU A 136 18.82 -7.77 21.68
C LEU A 136 17.92 -8.52 20.67
N PHE A 137 17.05 -9.42 21.15
CA PHE A 137 15.81 -9.70 20.42
C PHE A 137 14.96 -8.42 20.50
N GLY A 138 14.68 -7.80 19.34
CA GLY A 138 13.69 -6.73 19.27
C GLY A 138 12.34 -7.24 19.74
N GLN A 139 11.63 -6.46 20.54
CA GLN A 139 10.27 -6.82 20.98
C GLN A 139 9.34 -6.92 19.77
N PRO A 140 8.27 -7.76 19.83
CA PRO A 140 7.32 -7.95 18.73
C PRO A 140 6.43 -6.72 18.45
N ASP A 141 6.72 -5.59 19.08
CA ASP A 141 5.91 -4.37 19.13
C ASP A 141 6.26 -3.35 18.02
N SER A 142 6.85 -3.81 16.91
CA SER A 142 7.05 -3.02 15.67
C SER A 142 5.73 -2.77 14.93
N GLY A 143 4.77 -2.17 15.63
CA GLY A 143 3.71 -1.39 15.03
C GLY A 143 2.68 -2.19 14.22
N VAL A 144 1.99 -3.15 14.84
CA VAL A 144 0.68 -3.61 14.34
C VAL A 144 -0.19 -2.37 14.02
N ILE A 145 -0.74 -2.30 12.81
CA ILE A 145 -1.78 -1.32 12.48
C ILE A 145 -3.11 -1.99 12.82
N GLY A 146 -3.68 -1.63 13.98
CA GLY A 146 -5.01 -2.06 14.37
C GLY A 146 -6.10 -1.40 13.51
N SER A 147 -7.28 -2.01 13.47
CA SER A 147 -8.44 -1.54 12.71
C SER A 147 -8.95 -0.16 13.16
N ASP A 148 -8.61 0.26 14.38
CA ASP A 148 -8.89 1.59 14.93
C ASP A 148 -8.10 2.72 14.24
N ASN A 149 -7.16 2.40 13.34
CA ASN A 149 -6.43 3.40 12.58
C ASN A 149 -7.33 4.09 11.53
N GLU A 150 -7.46 5.41 11.66
CA GLU A 150 -8.33 6.25 10.83
C GLU A 150 -8.07 6.13 9.31
N LEU A 151 -6.82 5.90 8.89
CA LEU A 151 -6.48 5.69 7.47
C LEU A 151 -6.89 4.29 6.97
N VAL A 152 -6.89 3.27 7.84
CA VAL A 152 -7.41 1.93 7.52
C VAL A 152 -8.93 1.97 7.40
N GLN A 153 -9.62 2.69 8.28
CA GLN A 153 -11.06 2.96 8.15
C GLN A 153 -11.38 3.79 6.90
N THR A 154 -10.47 4.70 6.49
CA THR A 154 -10.61 5.47 5.25
C THR A 154 -10.44 4.57 4.02
N LEU A 155 -9.53 3.60 4.06
CA LEU A 155 -9.37 2.58 3.02
C LEU A 155 -10.61 1.68 2.92
N GLU A 156 -11.10 1.16 4.05
CA GLU A 156 -12.30 0.31 4.08
C GLU A 156 -13.54 1.06 3.57
N TYR A 157 -13.69 2.34 3.96
CA TYR A 157 -14.74 3.22 3.46
C TYR A 157 -14.62 3.49 1.96
N LEU A 158 -13.43 3.87 1.47
CA LEU A 158 -13.15 4.06 0.03
C LEU A 158 -13.53 2.81 -0.77
N LEU A 159 -13.11 1.63 -0.31
CA LEU A 159 -13.44 0.34 -0.94
C LEU A 159 -14.94 0.02 -0.89
N SER A 160 -15.66 0.46 0.15
CA SER A 160 -17.13 0.30 0.23
C SER A 160 -17.90 1.19 -0.76
N CYS A 161 -17.32 2.31 -1.18
CA CYS A 161 -17.91 3.22 -2.16
C CYS A 161 -17.71 2.79 -3.63
N LEU A 162 -16.86 1.80 -3.92
CA LEU A 162 -16.47 1.49 -5.30
C LEU A 162 -17.57 0.81 -6.12
N LYS A 163 -17.92 1.45 -7.23
CA LYS A 163 -18.81 0.92 -8.27
C LYS A 163 -18.18 -0.29 -8.97
N PRO A 164 -18.98 -1.22 -9.54
CA PRO A 164 -18.46 -2.42 -10.22
C PRO A 164 -17.35 -2.14 -11.26
N GLU A 165 -17.45 -1.04 -11.98
CA GLU A 165 -16.51 -0.61 -13.03
C GLU A 165 -15.16 -0.15 -12.47
N GLN A 166 -15.13 0.32 -11.21
CA GLN A 166 -13.94 0.80 -10.50
C GLN A 166 -13.22 -0.32 -9.74
N ARG A 167 -13.90 -1.43 -9.43
CA ARG A 167 -13.34 -2.55 -8.63
C ARG A 167 -12.05 -3.15 -9.21
N PRO A 168 -11.87 -3.31 -10.54
CA PRO A 168 -10.62 -3.79 -11.11
C PRO A 168 -9.37 -2.97 -10.74
N SER A 169 -9.52 -1.68 -10.38
CA SER A 169 -8.42 -0.85 -9.86
C SER A 169 -7.75 -1.42 -8.60
N LEU A 170 -8.46 -2.25 -7.82
CA LEU A 170 -7.88 -2.97 -6.68
C LEU A 170 -6.85 -4.03 -7.11
N ALA A 171 -6.95 -4.53 -8.35
CA ALA A 171 -6.04 -5.50 -8.97
C ALA A 171 -5.14 -4.89 -10.07
N SER A 172 -5.26 -3.58 -10.34
CA SER A 172 -4.37 -2.87 -11.26
C SER A 172 -2.91 -2.95 -10.81
N LYS A 173 -1.99 -2.89 -11.77
CA LYS A 173 -0.53 -2.96 -11.55
C LYS A 173 0.11 -1.63 -11.95
N ASP A 174 0.88 -1.07 -11.03
CA ASP A 174 1.65 0.16 -11.23
C ASP A 174 2.88 -0.05 -12.14
N SER A 175 3.68 0.99 -12.36
CA SER A 175 4.84 0.95 -13.26
C SER A 175 5.98 0.03 -12.79
N LEU A 176 5.94 -0.49 -11.56
CA LEU A 176 6.80 -1.57 -11.07
C LEU A 176 6.18 -2.96 -11.25
N GLY A 177 4.95 -3.04 -11.76
CA GLY A 177 4.14 -4.26 -11.81
C GLY A 177 3.46 -4.58 -10.47
N ARG A 178 3.46 -3.65 -9.51
CA ARG A 178 2.96 -3.89 -8.14
C ARG A 178 1.49 -3.50 -8.04
N MET A 179 0.73 -4.32 -7.33
CA MET A 179 -0.67 -4.08 -6.94
C MET A 179 -0.70 -3.45 -5.53
N PRO A 180 -1.83 -2.90 -5.02
CA PRO A 180 -1.88 -2.33 -3.67
C PRO A 180 -1.50 -3.33 -2.57
N LEU A 181 -1.81 -4.63 -2.78
CA LEU A 181 -1.44 -5.72 -1.87
C LEU A 181 0.08 -5.94 -1.76
N HIS A 182 0.87 -5.64 -2.80
CA HIS A 182 2.33 -5.72 -2.75
C HIS A 182 2.90 -4.72 -1.73
N TYR A 183 2.40 -3.49 -1.73
CA TYR A 183 2.82 -2.44 -0.80
C TYR A 183 2.38 -2.73 0.64
N ALA A 184 1.14 -3.21 0.83
CA ALA A 184 0.66 -3.63 2.15
C ALA A 184 1.48 -4.80 2.72
N ALA A 185 1.86 -5.76 1.87
CA ALA A 185 2.68 -6.90 2.24
C ALA A 185 4.12 -6.51 2.57
N GLN A 186 4.77 -5.71 1.72
CA GLN A 186 6.13 -5.21 1.89
C GLN A 186 6.33 -4.42 3.19
N ALA A 187 5.30 -3.69 3.64
CA ALA A 187 5.34 -2.89 4.86
C ALA A 187 4.70 -3.56 6.09
N GLY A 188 4.26 -4.82 5.96
CA GLY A 188 3.82 -5.62 7.09
C GLY A 188 2.41 -5.32 7.62
N PHE A 189 1.55 -4.69 6.82
CA PHE A 189 0.23 -4.23 7.28
C PHE A 189 -0.80 -5.36 7.24
N VAL A 190 -0.76 -6.24 8.24
CA VAL A 190 -1.64 -7.42 8.38
C VAL A 190 -3.11 -7.08 8.12
N VAL A 191 -3.67 -6.08 8.81
CA VAL A 191 -5.09 -5.70 8.68
C VAL A 191 -5.41 -5.12 7.29
N VAL A 192 -4.49 -4.35 6.70
CA VAL A 192 -4.66 -3.84 5.33
C VAL A 192 -4.64 -5.00 4.33
N CYS A 193 -3.74 -5.99 4.50
CA CYS A 193 -3.73 -7.19 3.67
C CYS A 193 -5.05 -7.98 3.79
N GLN A 194 -5.61 -8.11 4.99
CA GLN A 194 -6.93 -8.74 5.20
C GLN A 194 -8.04 -8.01 4.45
N ILE A 195 -8.12 -6.68 4.59
CA ILE A 195 -9.14 -5.86 3.91
C ILE A 195 -9.00 -5.96 2.38
N LEU A 196 -7.78 -5.80 1.85
CA LEU A 196 -7.53 -5.88 0.41
C LEU A 196 -7.90 -7.27 -0.14
N MET A 197 -7.42 -8.36 0.48
CA MET A 197 -7.74 -9.72 0.03
C MET A 197 -9.24 -10.01 0.13
N ALA A 198 -9.91 -9.65 1.24
CA ALA A 198 -11.34 -9.89 1.40
C ALA A 198 -12.17 -9.20 0.31
N ARG A 199 -11.82 -7.96 -0.08
CA ARG A 199 -12.48 -7.26 -1.20
C ARG A 199 -12.14 -7.87 -2.56
N MET A 200 -10.89 -8.30 -2.79
CA MET A 200 -10.54 -9.01 -4.02
C MET A 200 -11.29 -10.35 -4.13
N GLN A 201 -11.51 -11.05 -3.03
CA GLN A 201 -12.29 -12.29 -2.97
C GLN A 201 -13.78 -12.02 -3.20
N GLU A 202 -14.36 -11.01 -2.53
CA GLU A 202 -15.74 -10.53 -2.72
C GLU A 202 -16.04 -10.17 -4.19
N TRP A 203 -15.04 -9.66 -4.91
CA TRP A 203 -15.18 -9.13 -6.28
C TRP A 203 -14.63 -10.06 -7.37
N SER A 204 -14.28 -11.30 -7.04
CA SER A 204 -13.69 -12.29 -7.98
C SER A 204 -12.40 -11.81 -8.67
N LEU A 205 -11.61 -10.98 -7.98
CA LEU A 205 -10.29 -10.49 -8.38
C LEU A 205 -9.13 -11.24 -7.70
N PHE A 206 -9.43 -12.27 -6.90
CA PHE A 206 -8.45 -13.06 -6.12
C PHE A 206 -8.39 -14.52 -6.61
N ASP A 207 -7.97 -14.72 -7.86
CA ASP A 207 -7.66 -16.05 -8.38
C ASP A 207 -6.24 -16.47 -7.95
N VAL A 208 -6.13 -17.63 -7.31
CA VAL A 208 -4.89 -18.18 -6.72
C VAL A 208 -4.77 -19.69 -7.00
N HIS A 209 -5.42 -20.20 -8.05
CA HIS A 209 -5.41 -21.64 -8.35
C HIS A 209 -4.01 -22.23 -8.59
N ASP A 210 -3.10 -21.45 -9.19
CA ASP A 210 -1.69 -21.82 -9.42
C ASP A 210 -0.77 -21.41 -8.24
N GLY A 211 -1.33 -20.79 -7.18
CA GLY A 211 -0.66 -20.36 -5.95
C GLY A 211 -0.48 -18.84 -5.82
N ILE A 212 -0.39 -18.32 -4.59
CA ILE A 212 -0.25 -16.88 -4.31
C ILE A 212 1.16 -16.32 -4.65
N ASP A 213 2.07 -17.17 -5.13
CA ASP A 213 3.38 -16.81 -5.69
C ASP A 213 3.53 -17.07 -7.20
N ALA A 214 2.43 -17.39 -7.89
CA ALA A 214 2.37 -17.58 -9.34
C ALA A 214 2.63 -16.30 -10.15
N PHE A 215 2.76 -16.42 -11.47
CA PHE A 215 3.33 -15.37 -12.34
C PHE A 215 2.44 -14.12 -12.42
N GLU A 216 1.13 -14.29 -12.46
CA GLU A 216 0.13 -13.23 -12.42
C GLU A 216 0.19 -12.41 -11.12
N TRP A 217 0.64 -13.00 -10.01
CA TRP A 217 0.85 -12.33 -8.73
C TRP A 217 2.19 -11.60 -8.62
N GLN A 218 3.13 -11.79 -9.54
CA GLN A 218 4.48 -11.20 -9.45
C GLN A 218 4.57 -9.79 -10.04
N ASP A 219 5.43 -8.97 -9.45
CA ASP A 219 5.87 -7.68 -10.00
C ASP A 219 6.99 -7.83 -11.06
N LYS A 220 7.51 -6.71 -11.58
CA LYS A 220 8.58 -6.69 -12.61
C LYS A 220 9.94 -7.21 -12.09
N GLU A 221 10.10 -7.47 -10.80
CA GLU A 221 11.28 -8.10 -10.18
C GLU A 221 11.08 -9.62 -9.97
N GLY A 222 9.88 -10.15 -10.22
CA GLY A 222 9.50 -11.53 -9.89
C GLY A 222 9.06 -11.72 -8.44
N ASN A 223 8.73 -10.64 -7.74
CA ASN A 223 8.29 -10.66 -6.34
C ASN A 223 6.76 -10.58 -6.27
N ALA A 224 6.12 -11.64 -5.77
CA ALA A 224 4.72 -11.61 -5.36
C ALA A 224 4.56 -10.97 -3.97
N PRO A 225 3.34 -10.61 -3.51
CA PRO A 225 3.13 -10.07 -2.17
C PRO A 225 3.72 -10.94 -1.07
N LEU A 226 3.64 -12.27 -1.22
CA LEU A 226 4.22 -13.23 -0.27
C LEU A 226 5.75 -13.12 -0.19
N HIS A 227 6.44 -12.96 -1.32
CA HIS A 227 7.89 -12.72 -1.34
C HIS A 227 8.25 -11.42 -0.62
N LEU A 228 7.52 -10.33 -0.90
CA LEU A 228 7.75 -9.03 -0.28
C LEU A 228 7.51 -9.03 1.24
N ALA A 229 6.50 -9.76 1.73
CA ALA A 229 6.25 -9.92 3.17
C ALA A 229 7.37 -10.68 3.90
N VAL A 230 8.02 -11.66 3.26
CA VAL A 230 9.19 -12.34 3.84
C VAL A 230 10.43 -11.45 3.77
N ILE A 231 10.67 -10.75 2.65
CA ILE A 231 11.79 -9.81 2.49
C ILE A 231 11.73 -8.67 3.53
N GLY A 232 10.53 -8.17 3.85
CA GLY A 232 10.30 -7.20 4.93
C GLY A 232 10.40 -7.78 6.36
N GLY A 233 10.48 -9.10 6.52
CA GLY A 233 10.55 -9.75 7.84
C GLY A 233 9.21 -9.73 8.60
N HIS A 234 8.09 -9.92 7.90
CA HIS A 234 6.73 -9.74 8.46
C HIS A 234 5.95 -11.07 8.59
N PRO A 235 6.29 -11.95 9.56
CA PRO A 235 5.75 -13.32 9.64
C PRO A 235 4.23 -13.39 9.85
N LEU A 236 3.63 -12.41 10.54
CA LEU A 236 2.17 -12.32 10.67
C LEU A 236 1.48 -12.02 9.33
N THR A 237 2.12 -11.22 8.47
CA THR A 237 1.63 -10.90 7.13
C THR A 237 1.82 -12.07 6.18
N VAL A 238 2.92 -12.81 6.30
CA VAL A 238 3.16 -14.09 5.60
C VAL A 238 2.07 -15.10 5.97
N GLN A 239 1.78 -15.29 7.27
CA GLN A 239 0.69 -16.16 7.72
C GLN A 239 -0.68 -15.68 7.24
N CYS A 240 -0.89 -14.36 7.15
CA CYS A 240 -2.12 -13.78 6.62
C CYS A 240 -2.32 -14.12 5.14
N LEU A 241 -1.29 -13.92 4.31
CA LEU A 241 -1.32 -14.19 2.87
C LEU A 241 -1.56 -15.69 2.57
N LEU A 242 -0.89 -16.59 3.29
CA LEU A 242 -1.08 -18.05 3.16
C LEU A 242 -2.47 -18.54 3.62
N ARG A 243 -3.13 -17.80 4.53
CA ARG A 243 -4.56 -18.04 4.84
C ARG A 243 -5.48 -17.46 3.76
N GLY A 244 -5.09 -16.36 3.13
CA GLY A 244 -5.79 -15.78 1.98
C GLY A 244 -5.76 -16.69 0.76
N GLU A 245 -4.65 -17.41 0.54
CA GLU A 245 -4.50 -18.41 -0.53
C GLU A 245 -5.51 -19.57 -0.41
N SER A 246 -5.75 -20.07 0.80
CA SER A 246 -6.60 -21.23 1.08
C SER A 246 -8.11 -20.92 1.20
N TRP A 247 -8.56 -19.76 0.71
CA TRP A 247 -9.90 -19.21 0.97
C TRP A 247 -11.06 -19.97 0.31
N GLN A 248 -10.85 -20.63 -0.82
CA GLN A 248 -11.87 -21.44 -1.51
C GLN A 248 -12.06 -22.83 -0.87
N GLY A 249 -11.32 -23.12 0.21
CA GLY A 249 -11.16 -24.46 0.77
C GLY A 249 -10.03 -25.23 0.08
N ASP A 250 -9.68 -26.38 0.66
CA ASP A 250 -8.62 -27.26 0.18
C ASP A 250 -9.10 -28.09 -1.03
N VAL A 251 -9.33 -27.40 -2.15
CA VAL A 251 -9.89 -27.99 -3.38
C VAL A 251 -8.95 -28.99 -4.05
N ASP A 252 -7.63 -28.88 -3.83
CA ASP A 252 -6.70 -29.95 -4.20
C ASP A 252 -5.33 -29.91 -3.51
N ALA A 253 -5.22 -30.48 -2.31
CA ALA A 253 -3.94 -30.88 -1.69
C ALA A 253 -3.12 -31.94 -2.49
N ARG A 254 -3.47 -32.20 -3.75
CA ARG A 254 -3.01 -33.33 -4.57
C ARG A 254 -2.36 -32.91 -5.89
N HIS A 255 -2.67 -31.72 -6.40
CA HIS A 255 -1.90 -31.14 -7.50
C HIS A 255 -0.52 -30.75 -6.96
N GLY A 256 0.44 -31.64 -7.22
CA GLY A 256 1.67 -31.74 -6.45
C GLY A 256 2.42 -30.42 -6.40
N ARG A 257 2.62 -29.90 -5.17
CA ARG A 257 3.36 -28.67 -4.89
C ARG A 257 4.65 -28.64 -5.72
N LYS A 258 4.67 -27.84 -6.80
CA LYS A 258 5.92 -27.36 -7.38
C LYS A 258 6.72 -26.77 -6.21
N VAL A 259 8.01 -27.04 -6.16
CA VAL A 259 8.90 -26.46 -5.15
C VAL A 259 9.13 -25.00 -5.53
N THR A 260 8.11 -24.17 -5.30
CA THR A 260 8.13 -22.74 -5.64
C THR A 260 9.13 -22.01 -4.75
N ARG A 261 9.51 -20.79 -5.14
CA ARG A 261 10.49 -20.00 -4.39
C ARG A 261 10.04 -19.74 -2.95
N SER A 262 8.73 -19.67 -2.70
CA SER A 262 8.17 -19.61 -1.34
C SER A 262 8.67 -20.72 -0.43
N SER A 263 8.91 -21.95 -0.90
CA SER A 263 9.45 -23.03 -0.04
C SER A 263 10.86 -22.75 0.48
N ALA A 264 11.74 -22.18 -0.35
CA ALA A 264 13.10 -21.79 0.04
C ALA A 264 13.10 -20.52 0.90
N VAL A 265 12.25 -19.55 0.56
CA VAL A 265 12.09 -18.28 1.26
C VAL A 265 11.45 -18.49 2.66
N LEU A 266 10.46 -19.38 2.78
CA LEU A 266 9.86 -19.80 4.05
C LEU A 266 10.84 -20.63 4.90
N ALA A 267 11.71 -21.44 4.27
CA ALA A 267 12.77 -22.18 4.96
C ALA A 267 13.90 -21.28 5.51
N ILE A 268 14.00 -20.03 5.03
CA ILE A 268 14.84 -18.98 5.64
C ILE A 268 14.07 -18.33 6.79
N ALA A 269 12.81 -17.94 6.57
CA ALA A 269 11.96 -17.28 7.57
C ALA A 269 11.65 -18.12 8.83
N THR A 270 11.85 -19.44 8.78
CA THR A 270 11.58 -20.39 9.88
C THR A 270 12.85 -20.93 10.57
N LYS A 271 14.02 -20.34 10.31
CA LYS A 271 15.33 -20.76 10.85
C LYS A 271 16.14 -19.66 11.55
N GLY A 272 15.50 -18.56 11.92
CA GLY A 272 16.06 -17.47 12.74
C GLY A 272 15.58 -17.53 14.18
#